data_AF-A0A1Y1K5G8-F1
#
_entry.id   AF-A0A1Y1K5G8-F1
#
_cell.length_a   1.000
_cell.length_b   1.000
_cell.length_c   1.000
_cell.angle_alpha   90.00
_cell.angle_beta   90.00
_cell.angle_gamma   90.00
#
_symmetry.space_group_name_H-M   'P 1'
#
loop_
_entity.id
_entity.type
_entity.pdbx_description
1 polymer ?
#
loop_
_entity_poly.entity_id
_entity_poly.type
_entity_poly.pdbx_seq_one_letter_code
_entity_poly.pdbx_strand_id
1 'polypeptide(L)'
;MEHHRTIDAIVNSVEPSDATFANVLLPIAKLENKQSGERAIISALRDASPDAETQHAVEVAEKLWLEYANTVVERPDLSELIQPVNTSNILLDSASSWLINRTLLRYEQCGYGRLDGNDIRTWRNRSSKIEELCTEINRNIRGYVPVYMLVTKEQLTSVPEKDLKGFPLHNNDNRRV
;
A
#
# COMPACT_ATOMS: atom_id res chain seq x y z
N MET A 1 4.04 -11.47 -12.18
CA MET A 1 4.50 -12.14 -13.43
C MET A 1 3.94 -11.49 -14.70
N GLU A 2 2.63 -11.25 -14.82
CA GLU A 2 2.04 -10.62 -16.02
C GLU A 2 2.42 -9.13 -16.19
N HIS A 3 2.49 -8.38 -15.09
CA HIS A 3 2.92 -6.97 -15.10
C HIS A 3 4.34 -6.78 -15.63
N HIS A 4 5.32 -7.50 -15.07
CA HIS A 4 6.70 -7.45 -15.57
C HIS A 4 6.80 -7.76 -17.05
N ARG A 5 6.13 -8.84 -17.51
CA ARG A 5 6.09 -9.19 -18.94
C ARG A 5 5.49 -8.08 -19.79
N THR A 6 4.46 -7.40 -19.31
CA THR A 6 3.82 -6.30 -20.02
C THR A 6 4.78 -5.12 -20.15
N ILE A 7 5.42 -4.73 -19.04
CA ILE A 7 6.41 -3.64 -19.03
C ILE A 7 7.61 -3.98 -19.92
N ASP A 8 8.14 -5.20 -19.82
CA ASP A 8 9.25 -5.67 -20.64
C ASP A 8 8.88 -5.66 -22.12
N ALA A 9 7.66 -6.11 -22.48
CA ALA A 9 7.21 -6.06 -23.86
C ALA A 9 7.11 -4.61 -24.39
N ILE A 10 6.60 -3.68 -23.59
CA ILE A 10 6.51 -2.26 -23.97
C ILE A 10 7.90 -1.68 -24.19
N VAL A 11 8.79 -1.81 -23.20
CA VAL A 11 10.15 -1.25 -23.27
C VAL A 11 10.94 -1.81 -24.46
N ASN A 12 10.75 -3.08 -24.79
CA ASN A 12 11.47 -3.71 -25.90
C ASN A 12 10.85 -3.44 -27.29
N SER A 13 9.65 -2.86 -27.38
CA SER A 13 8.92 -2.70 -28.65
C SER A 13 8.56 -1.26 -29.02
N VAL A 14 8.63 -0.33 -28.06
CA VAL A 14 8.29 1.08 -28.27
C VAL A 14 9.55 1.91 -28.26
N GLU A 15 9.83 2.57 -29.38
CA GLU A 15 10.88 3.59 -29.46
C GLU A 15 10.41 4.89 -28.76
N PRO A 16 11.30 5.65 -28.10
CA PRO A 16 10.94 6.89 -27.42
C PRO A 16 10.23 7.92 -28.32
N SER A 17 10.55 7.96 -29.62
CA SER A 17 9.90 8.85 -30.59
C SER A 17 8.47 8.47 -30.93
N ASP A 18 8.11 7.20 -30.78
CA ASP A 18 6.79 6.64 -31.08
C ASP A 18 5.95 6.40 -29.81
N ALA A 19 6.48 6.82 -28.66
CA ALA A 19 5.82 6.68 -27.38
C ALA A 19 4.54 7.54 -27.32
N THR A 20 3.44 6.91 -26.93
CA THR A 20 2.14 7.55 -26.70
C THR A 20 1.52 7.00 -25.42
N PHE A 21 0.51 7.68 -24.89
CA PHE A 21 -0.26 7.13 -23.77
C PHE A 21 -0.84 5.75 -24.10
N ALA A 22 -1.30 5.54 -25.33
CA ALA A 22 -2.01 4.35 -25.76
C ALA A 22 -1.12 3.10 -25.84
N ASN A 23 0.15 3.24 -26.23
CA ASN A 23 1.10 2.12 -26.34
C ASN A 23 2.04 1.96 -25.15
N VAL A 24 2.15 2.97 -24.26
CA VAL A 24 2.98 2.91 -23.05
C VAL A 24 2.14 2.67 -21.78
N LEU A 25 1.28 3.62 -21.39
CA LEU A 25 0.62 3.58 -20.08
C LEU A 25 -0.74 2.89 -20.08
N LEU A 26 -1.51 2.97 -21.17
CA LEU A 26 -2.83 2.36 -21.25
C LEU A 26 -2.82 0.83 -21.05
N PRO A 27 -1.86 0.05 -21.58
CA PRO A 27 -1.80 -1.38 -21.32
C PRO A 27 -1.56 -1.69 -19.83
N ILE A 28 -0.68 -0.93 -19.18
CA ILE A 28 -0.39 -1.06 -17.75
C ILE A 28 -1.64 -0.72 -16.94
N ALA A 29 -2.29 0.41 -17.25
CA ALA A 29 -3.51 0.85 -16.57
C ALA A 29 -4.67 -0.17 -16.67
N LYS A 30 -4.83 -0.80 -17.85
CA LYS A 30 -5.83 -1.87 -18.04
C LYS A 30 -5.53 -3.08 -17.16
N LEU A 31 -4.26 -3.46 -17.05
CA LEU A 31 -3.84 -4.59 -16.21
C LEU A 31 -4.02 -4.28 -14.72
N GLU A 32 -3.67 -3.08 -14.28
CA GLU A 32 -3.93 -2.62 -12.90
C GLU A 32 -5.42 -2.61 -12.58
N ASN A 33 -6.26 -2.07 -13.48
CA ASN A 33 -7.71 -2.04 -13.29
C ASN A 33 -8.32 -3.44 -13.21
N LYS A 34 -7.81 -4.40 -13.98
CA LYS A 34 -8.28 -5.79 -13.93
C LYS A 34 -8.02 -6.44 -12.57
N GLN A 35 -6.93 -6.09 -11.91
CA GLN A 35 -6.50 -6.71 -10.64
C GLN A 35 -6.90 -5.90 -9.40
N SER A 36 -7.29 -4.64 -9.56
CA SER A 36 -7.53 -3.72 -8.43
C SER A 36 -8.65 -4.21 -7.49
N GLY A 37 -9.73 -4.76 -8.04
CA GLY A 37 -10.85 -5.28 -7.25
C GLY A 37 -10.47 -6.46 -6.36
N GLU A 38 -9.80 -7.46 -6.94
CA GLU A 38 -9.31 -8.62 -6.19
C GLU A 38 -8.30 -8.19 -5.11
N ARG A 39 -7.36 -7.31 -5.47
CA ARG A 39 -6.38 -6.76 -4.54
C ARG A 39 -7.05 -6.02 -3.38
N ALA A 40 -8.10 -5.24 -3.64
CA ALA A 40 -8.82 -4.52 -2.60
C ALA A 40 -9.50 -5.47 -1.61
N ILE A 41 -10.09 -6.57 -2.10
CA ILE A 41 -10.69 -7.61 -1.26
C ILE A 41 -9.61 -8.28 -0.40
N ILE A 42 -8.49 -8.68 -1.01
CA ILE A 42 -7.36 -9.30 -0.29
C ILE A 42 -6.87 -8.36 0.82
N SER A 43 -6.64 -7.08 0.52
CA SER A 43 -6.18 -6.10 1.51
C SER A 43 -7.17 -5.92 2.66
N ALA A 44 -8.48 -5.86 2.38
CA ALA A 44 -9.51 -5.73 3.40
C ALA A 44 -9.52 -6.91 4.40
N LEU A 45 -9.15 -8.11 3.96
CA LEU A 45 -9.09 -9.29 4.83
C LEU A 45 -8.02 -9.18 5.93
N ARG A 46 -7.01 -8.30 5.79
CA ARG A 46 -6.04 -8.02 6.86
C ARG A 46 -6.72 -7.58 8.16
N ASP A 47 -7.75 -6.76 8.05
CA ASP A 47 -8.41 -6.15 9.21
C ASP A 47 -9.79 -6.74 9.47
N ALA A 48 -10.46 -7.25 8.44
CA ALA A 48 -11.81 -7.80 8.56
C ALA A 48 -11.87 -9.31 8.84
N SER A 49 -10.80 -10.07 8.56
CA SER A 49 -10.79 -11.51 8.80
C SER A 49 -10.77 -11.80 10.31
N PRO A 50 -11.60 -12.72 10.83
CA PRO A 50 -11.49 -13.20 12.21
C PRO A 50 -10.34 -14.22 12.40
N ASP A 51 -9.79 -14.74 11.30
CA ASP A 51 -8.73 -15.73 11.30
C ASP A 51 -7.34 -15.10 11.14
N ALA A 52 -6.45 -15.36 12.10
CA ALA A 52 -5.11 -14.79 12.15
C ALA A 52 -4.20 -15.31 11.02
N GLU A 53 -4.37 -16.56 10.57
CA GLU A 53 -3.59 -17.12 9.47
C GLU A 53 -3.90 -16.37 8.16
N THR A 54 -5.18 -16.10 7.91
CA THR A 54 -5.64 -15.27 6.78
C THR A 54 -5.06 -13.87 6.85
N GLN A 55 -5.11 -13.21 8.01
CA GLN A 55 -4.53 -11.87 8.17
C GLN A 55 -3.02 -11.87 7.85
N HIS A 56 -2.29 -12.88 8.31
CA HIS A 56 -0.86 -13.02 8.04
C HIS A 56 -0.57 -13.30 6.55
N ALA A 57 -1.37 -14.15 5.91
CA ALA A 57 -1.25 -14.40 4.47
C ALA A 57 -1.44 -13.12 3.65
N VAL A 58 -2.37 -12.24 4.06
CA VAL A 58 -2.56 -10.92 3.44
C VAL A 58 -1.34 -10.02 3.64
N GLU A 59 -0.72 -10.01 4.82
CA GLU A 59 0.53 -9.27 5.06
C GLU A 59 1.65 -9.71 4.11
N VAL A 60 1.80 -11.02 3.89
CA VAL A 60 2.76 -11.57 2.93
C VAL A 60 2.42 -11.15 1.50
N ALA A 61 1.15 -11.25 1.11
CA ALA A 61 0.69 -10.84 -0.22
C ALA A 61 0.96 -9.35 -0.50
N GLU A 62 0.67 -8.47 0.47
CA GLU A 62 0.95 -7.04 0.33
C GLU A 62 2.44 -6.74 0.28
N LYS A 63 3.27 -7.45 1.04
CA LYS A 63 4.73 -7.32 0.94
C LYS A 63 5.23 -7.64 -0.47
N LEU A 64 4.76 -8.75 -1.06
CA LEU A 64 5.09 -9.10 -2.45
C LEU A 64 4.64 -8.03 -3.43
N TRP A 65 3.48 -7.42 -3.19
CA TRP A 65 2.96 -6.35 -4.04
C TRP A 65 3.77 -5.06 -3.93
N LEU A 66 4.23 -4.72 -2.72
CA LEU A 66 5.13 -3.60 -2.48
C LEU A 66 6.49 -3.82 -3.15
N GLU A 67 7.04 -5.02 -3.02
CA GLU A 67 8.30 -5.40 -3.68
C GLU A 67 8.19 -5.24 -5.20
N TYR A 68 7.09 -5.74 -5.79
CA TYR A 68 6.77 -5.51 -7.20
C TYR A 68 6.68 -4.02 -7.54
N ALA A 69 5.89 -3.24 -6.80
CA ALA A 69 5.74 -1.80 -7.07
C ALA A 69 7.09 -1.06 -7.01
N ASN A 70 7.96 -1.45 -6.08
CA ASN A 70 9.32 -0.91 -5.97
C ASN A 70 10.18 -1.27 -7.18
N THR A 71 10.06 -2.48 -7.74
CA THR A 71 10.81 -2.85 -8.95
C THR A 71 10.34 -2.12 -10.21
N VAL A 72 9.06 -1.69 -10.27
CA VAL A 72 8.55 -0.92 -11.42
C VAL A 72 9.10 0.50 -11.41
N VAL A 73 9.11 1.17 -10.26
CA VAL A 73 9.72 2.51 -10.15
C VAL A 73 11.23 2.47 -10.36
N GLU A 74 11.85 1.29 -10.29
CA GLU A 74 13.27 1.08 -10.58
C GLU A 74 13.61 1.02 -12.08
N ARG A 75 12.63 1.18 -12.97
CA ARG A 75 12.76 1.05 -14.42
C ARG A 75 12.95 2.42 -15.10
N PRO A 76 14.21 2.91 -15.25
CA PRO A 76 14.47 4.19 -15.93
C PRO A 76 14.04 4.14 -17.40
N ASP A 77 14.22 2.99 -18.05
CA ASP A 77 13.78 2.70 -19.41
C ASP A 77 12.27 2.93 -19.60
N LEU A 78 11.43 2.55 -18.64
CA LEU A 78 10.01 2.89 -18.68
C LEU A 78 9.76 4.40 -18.48
N SER A 79 10.50 5.05 -17.58
CA SER A 79 10.40 6.50 -17.39
C SER A 79 10.79 7.29 -18.64
N GLU A 80 11.81 6.84 -19.37
CA GLU A 80 12.27 7.43 -20.63
C GLU A 80 11.21 7.37 -21.73
N LEU A 81 10.33 6.37 -21.70
CA LEU A 81 9.17 6.31 -22.60
C LEU A 81 8.01 7.19 -22.16
N ILE A 82 7.86 7.47 -20.86
CA ILE A 82 6.73 8.27 -20.34
C ILE A 82 7.00 9.77 -20.46
N GLN A 83 8.25 10.22 -20.29
CA GLN A 83 8.60 11.64 -20.35
C GLN A 83 8.21 12.32 -21.69
N PRO A 84 8.49 11.75 -22.88
CA PRO A 84 8.09 12.32 -24.16
C PRO A 84 6.57 12.41 -24.33
N VAL A 85 5.83 11.44 -23.78
CA VAL A 85 4.36 11.45 -23.81
C VAL A 85 3.81 12.66 -23.05
N ASN A 86 4.42 13.00 -21.91
CA ASN A 86 4.03 14.16 -21.10
C ASN A 86 4.35 15.50 -21.77
N THR A 87 5.45 15.58 -22.53
CA THR A 87 5.89 16.82 -23.21
C THR A 87 5.32 16.96 -24.62
N SER A 88 4.65 15.93 -25.13
CA SER A 88 3.99 15.97 -26.43
C SER A 88 2.85 17.01 -26.46
N ASN A 89 2.68 17.70 -27.58
CA ASN A 89 1.58 18.65 -27.79
C ASN A 89 0.23 17.94 -28.08
N ILE A 90 0.10 16.66 -27.76
CA ILE A 90 -1.10 15.87 -28.01
C ILE A 90 -2.09 16.15 -26.88
N LEU A 91 -3.32 16.53 -27.25
CA LEU A 91 -4.39 16.75 -26.28
C LEU A 91 -4.86 15.41 -25.71
N LEU A 92 -4.58 15.16 -24.44
CA LEU A 92 -5.08 14.01 -23.69
C LEU A 92 -6.31 14.38 -22.88
N ASP A 93 -7.15 13.40 -22.56
CA ASP A 93 -8.20 13.60 -21.57
C ASP A 93 -7.60 13.80 -20.17
N SER A 94 -8.40 14.36 -19.26
CA SER A 94 -7.95 14.73 -17.92
C SER A 94 -7.45 13.54 -17.10
N ALA A 95 -8.04 12.36 -17.27
CA ALA A 95 -7.64 11.17 -16.50
C ALA A 95 -6.31 10.61 -17.04
N SER A 96 -6.13 10.54 -18.35
CA SER A 96 -4.87 10.10 -18.97
C SER A 96 -3.71 11.04 -18.63
N SER A 97 -3.94 12.36 -18.71
CA SER A 97 -2.94 13.36 -18.31
C SER A 97 -2.60 13.25 -16.82
N TRP A 98 -3.61 13.07 -15.96
CA TRP A 98 -3.39 12.87 -14.53
C TRP A 98 -2.56 11.61 -14.24
N LEU A 99 -2.82 10.51 -14.94
CA LEU A 99 -2.09 9.26 -14.76
C LEU A 99 -0.61 9.39 -15.14
N ILE A 100 -0.31 10.09 -16.25
CA ILE A 100 1.07 10.39 -16.65
C ILE A 100 1.77 11.19 -15.55
N ASN A 101 1.16 12.31 -15.13
CA ASN A 101 1.73 13.19 -14.11
C ASN A 101 1.95 12.47 -12.79
N ARG A 102 0.98 11.64 -12.35
CA ARG A 102 1.10 10.83 -11.15
C ARG A 102 2.24 9.82 -11.24
N THR A 103 2.41 9.20 -12.40
CA THR A 103 3.48 8.22 -12.63
C THR A 103 4.85 8.89 -12.59
N LEU A 104 5.02 10.01 -13.31
CA LEU A 104 6.28 10.77 -13.30
C LEU A 104 6.62 11.34 -11.93
N LEU A 105 5.62 11.88 -11.21
CA LEU A 105 5.79 12.34 -9.83
C LEU A 105 6.31 11.22 -8.92
N ARG A 106 5.87 9.97 -9.15
CA ARG A 106 6.37 8.83 -8.37
C ARG A 106 7.86 8.59 -8.63
N TYR A 107 8.31 8.65 -9.89
CA TYR A 107 9.74 8.55 -10.22
C TYR A 107 10.54 9.68 -9.55
N GLU A 108 10.07 10.92 -9.61
CA GLU A 108 10.72 12.05 -8.95
C GLU A 108 10.82 11.88 -7.43
N GLN A 109 9.74 11.40 -6.78
CA GLN A 109 9.73 11.11 -5.34
C GLN A 109 10.71 9.99 -4.95
N CYS A 110 10.96 9.05 -5.86
CA CYS A 110 11.97 8.01 -5.70
C CYS A 110 13.40 8.52 -5.97
N GLY A 111 13.57 9.78 -6.37
CA GLY A 111 14.87 10.41 -6.60
C GLY A 111 15.35 10.37 -8.06
N TYR A 112 14.56 9.86 -9.00
CA TYR A 112 14.95 9.86 -10.41
C TYR A 112 15.18 11.28 -10.93
N GLY A 113 16.30 11.46 -11.64
CA GLY A 113 16.77 12.76 -12.12
C GLY A 113 17.47 13.64 -11.08
N ARG A 114 17.56 13.21 -9.81
CA ARG A 114 18.19 14.00 -8.72
C ARG A 114 19.22 13.21 -7.90
N LEU A 115 19.00 11.92 -7.71
CA LEU A 115 19.82 11.01 -6.92
C LEU A 115 20.53 9.99 -7.82
N ASP A 116 21.68 9.49 -7.37
CA ASP A 116 22.34 8.37 -8.03
C ASP A 116 21.70 7.02 -7.66
N GLY A 117 22.10 5.94 -8.33
CA GLY A 117 21.54 4.61 -8.08
C GLY A 117 21.78 4.07 -6.65
N ASN A 118 22.84 4.52 -5.96
CA ASN A 118 23.12 4.11 -4.58
C ASN A 118 22.20 4.82 -3.58
N ASP A 119 21.93 6.11 -3.81
CA ASP A 119 21.02 6.91 -3.02
C ASP A 119 19.56 6.46 -3.22
N ILE A 120 19.15 6.16 -4.45
CA ILE A 120 17.82 5.58 -4.76
C ILE A 120 17.64 4.25 -4.01
N ARG A 121 18.65 3.37 -4.04
CA ARG A 121 18.63 2.11 -3.29
C ARG A 121 18.54 2.33 -1.78
N THR A 122 19.25 3.33 -1.25
CA THR A 122 19.21 3.67 0.18
C THR A 122 17.83 4.18 0.58
N TRP A 123 17.23 5.07 -0.23
CA TRP A 123 15.87 5.54 -0.04
C TRP A 123 14.88 4.37 -0.03
N ARG A 124 14.97 3.47 -1.01
CA ARG A 124 14.12 2.27 -1.10
C ARG A 124 14.22 1.41 0.15
N ASN A 125 15.43 1.09 0.61
CA ASN A 125 15.63 0.25 1.79
C ASN A 125 14.99 0.87 3.03
N ARG A 126 15.08 2.20 3.18
CA ARG A 126 14.42 2.92 4.27
C ARG A 126 12.90 2.89 4.14
N SER A 127 12.36 3.14 2.95
CA SER A 127 10.92 3.08 2.70
C SER A 127 10.33 1.69 2.95
N SER A 128 11.00 0.63 2.49
CA SER A 128 10.62 -0.74 2.81
C SER A 128 10.66 -0.99 4.31
N LYS A 129 11.67 -0.47 5.02
CA LYS A 129 11.76 -0.64 6.47
C LYS A 129 10.64 0.08 7.23
N ILE A 130 10.25 1.27 6.78
CA ILE A 130 9.11 2.00 7.34
C ILE A 130 7.83 1.16 7.18
N GLU A 131 7.59 0.60 6.00
CA GLU A 131 6.39 -0.21 5.74
C GLU A 131 6.36 -1.49 6.59
N GLU A 132 7.50 -2.15 6.78
CA GLU A 132 7.63 -3.28 7.72
C GLU A 132 7.23 -2.88 9.15
N LEU A 133 7.73 -1.73 9.63
CA LEU A 133 7.41 -1.22 10.96
C LEU A 133 5.92 -0.85 11.10
N CYS A 134 5.33 -0.22 10.08
CA CYS A 134 3.90 0.06 10.05
C CYS A 134 3.07 -1.21 10.11
N THR A 135 3.44 -2.24 9.35
CA THR A 135 2.79 -3.54 9.38
C THR A 135 2.90 -4.18 10.77
N GLU A 136 4.08 -4.13 11.38
CA GLU A 136 4.32 -4.65 12.73
C GLU A 136 3.48 -3.93 13.80
N ILE A 137 3.44 -2.59 13.76
CA ILE A 137 2.60 -1.79 14.67
C ILE A 137 1.13 -2.20 14.54
N ASN A 138 0.61 -2.29 13.31
CA ASN A 138 -0.78 -2.68 13.08
C ASN A 138 -1.05 -4.10 13.59
N ARG A 139 -0.13 -5.04 13.37
CA ARG A 139 -0.23 -6.40 13.90
C ARG A 139 -0.25 -6.40 15.43
N ASN A 140 0.62 -5.62 16.07
CA ASN A 140 0.71 -5.52 17.52
C ASN A 140 -0.57 -4.91 18.12
N ILE A 141 -1.17 -3.92 17.46
CA ILE A 141 -2.45 -3.32 17.88
C ILE A 141 -3.58 -4.35 17.76
N ARG A 142 -3.67 -5.10 16.65
CA ARG A 142 -4.70 -6.14 16.46
C ARG A 142 -4.56 -7.28 17.47
N GLY A 143 -3.33 -7.71 17.74
CA GLY A 143 -3.01 -8.77 18.70
C GLY A 143 -2.99 -8.30 20.16
N TYR A 144 -3.22 -7.01 20.42
CA TYR A 144 -3.16 -6.47 21.77
C TYR A 144 -4.27 -7.09 22.62
N VAL A 145 -3.87 -7.87 23.62
CA VAL A 145 -4.78 -8.33 24.67
C VAL A 145 -4.93 -7.18 25.67
N PRO A 146 -6.14 -6.64 25.88
CA PRO A 146 -6.36 -5.55 26.81
C PRO A 146 -5.86 -5.93 28.21
N VAL A 147 -5.01 -5.10 28.78
CA VAL A 147 -4.70 -5.18 30.21
C VAL A 147 -5.85 -4.51 30.94
N TYR A 148 -6.64 -5.32 31.65
CA TYR A 148 -7.73 -4.80 32.46
C TYR A 148 -7.18 -4.20 33.76
N MET A 149 -7.73 -3.06 34.15
CA MET A 149 -7.47 -2.46 35.45
C MET A 149 -8.62 -2.78 36.38
N LEU A 150 -8.31 -3.38 37.53
CA LEU A 150 -9.31 -3.62 38.57
C LEU A 150 -9.71 -2.30 39.23
N VAL A 151 -10.99 -1.95 39.12
CA VAL A 151 -11.57 -0.74 39.74
C VAL A 151 -12.73 -1.12 40.65
N THR A 152 -12.87 -0.38 41.75
CA THR A 152 -13.98 -0.59 42.71
C THR A 152 -15.25 0.13 42.26
N LYS A 153 -16.41 -0.28 42.77
CA LYS A 153 -17.69 0.36 42.47
C LYS A 153 -17.72 1.85 42.87
N GLU A 154 -17.03 2.20 43.94
CA GLU A 154 -16.95 3.58 44.45
C GLU A 154 -16.17 4.49 43.49
N GLN A 155 -15.18 3.94 42.79
CA GLN A 155 -14.41 4.65 41.76
C GLN A 155 -15.21 4.83 40.45
N LEU A 156 -16.30 4.07 40.27
CA LEU A 156 -17.18 4.09 39.10
C LEU A 156 -18.53 4.76 39.39
N THR A 157 -18.61 5.61 40.42
CA THR A 157 -19.85 6.22 40.92
C THR A 157 -20.62 7.08 39.92
N SER A 158 -19.93 7.63 38.90
CA SER A 158 -20.54 8.42 37.83
C SER A 158 -20.85 7.62 36.56
N VAL A 159 -20.48 6.34 36.50
CA VAL A 159 -20.68 5.50 35.31
C VAL A 159 -22.11 4.92 35.33
N PRO A 160 -22.90 5.10 34.26
CA PRO A 160 -24.25 4.53 34.19
C PRO A 160 -24.25 3.02 34.36
N GLU A 161 -25.21 2.49 35.13
CA GLU A 161 -25.29 1.06 35.44
C GLU A 161 -25.45 0.17 34.20
N LYS A 162 -26.06 0.71 33.12
CA LYS A 162 -26.15 0.05 31.82
C LYS A 162 -24.78 -0.27 31.20
N ASP A 163 -23.79 0.60 31.42
CA ASP A 163 -22.45 0.49 30.86
C ASP A 163 -21.59 -0.44 31.73
N LEU A 164 -21.92 -0.56 33.02
CA LEU A 164 -21.27 -1.49 33.96
C LEU A 164 -21.65 -2.96 33.73
N LYS A 165 -22.79 -3.25 33.08
CA LYS A 165 -23.25 -4.64 32.84
C LYS A 165 -22.33 -5.44 31.92
N GLY A 166 -21.54 -4.77 31.07
CA GLY A 166 -20.60 -5.42 30.14
C GLY A 166 -19.30 -5.88 30.79
N PHE A 167 -19.01 -5.48 32.04
CA PHE A 167 -17.74 -5.75 32.72
C PHE A 167 -17.90 -6.84 33.78
N PRO A 168 -17.20 -7.98 33.66
CA PRO A 168 -17.31 -9.08 34.62
C PRO A 168 -16.75 -8.70 35.99
N LEU A 169 -17.34 -9.26 37.05
CA LEU A 169 -16.81 -9.12 38.42
C LEU A 169 -15.58 -10.01 38.59
N HIS A 170 -14.55 -9.49 39.25
CA HIS A 170 -13.37 -10.27 39.56
C HIS A 170 -13.61 -11.13 40.82
N ASN A 171 -13.53 -12.46 40.71
CA ASN A 171 -13.46 -13.41 41.83
C ASN A 171 -14.49 -13.18 42.95
N ASN A 172 -15.75 -12.87 42.62
CA ASN A 172 -16.84 -12.59 43.59
C ASN A 172 -16.58 -11.42 44.55
N ASP A 173 -15.59 -10.58 44.27
CA ASP A 173 -15.32 -9.35 45.00
C ASP A 173 -16.01 -8.18 44.30
N ASN A 174 -16.29 -7.09 45.03
CA ASN A 174 -17.02 -5.90 44.52
C ASN A 174 -16.22 -5.07 43.47
N ARG A 175 -15.24 -5.69 42.80
CA ARG A 175 -14.31 -5.08 41.84
C ARG A 175 -14.64 -5.58 40.43
N ARG A 176 -14.62 -4.66 39.47
CA ARG A 176 -14.86 -4.98 38.05
C ARG A 176 -13.55 -4.96 37.27
N VAL A 177 -13.46 -5.90 36.32
CA VAL A 177 -12.41 -6.04 35.30
C VAL A 177 -12.80 -5.22 34.08
#